data_AF-A0A7S0ZN19-F1
#
_entry.id   AF-A0A7S0ZN19-F1
#
_cell.length_a   1.000
_cell.length_b   1.000
_cell.length_c   1.000
_cell.angle_alpha   90.00
_cell.angle_beta   90.00
_cell.angle_gamma   90.00
#
_symmetry.space_group_name_H-M   'P 1'
#
loop_
_entity.id
_entity.type
_entity.pdbx_description
1 polymer ?
#
loop_
_entity_poly.entity_id
_entity_poly.type
_entity_poly.pdbx_seq_one_letter_code
_entity_poly.pdbx_strand_id
1 'polypeptide(L)'
;MLGRKAVLAGDHQQLAACVKSREAQQRGLDRTLFERLVEQHGDDISSLLSTQYRMNSLIMGWSSHRFYGTRLVAAESVANQTLQLSENTMEQLTGSILDIMSAPLLFVDTASLAAYREVNDGGVDAQVKREGS
;
A
#
# COMPACT_ATOMS: atom_id res chain seq x y z
N MET A 1 -26.52 -1.48 18.27
CA MET A 1 -25.65 -2.62 18.69
C MET A 1 -26.44 -3.45 19.69
N LEU A 2 -26.39 -4.78 19.57
CA LEU A 2 -27.18 -5.69 20.42
C LEU A 2 -26.45 -6.11 21.72
N GLY A 3 -25.15 -5.79 21.85
CA GLY A 3 -24.33 -6.12 23.02
C GLY A 3 -23.89 -4.89 23.83
N ARG A 4 -23.47 -5.11 25.08
CA ARG A 4 -22.95 -4.06 26.00
C ARG A 4 -21.52 -3.60 25.70
N LYS A 5 -20.78 -4.37 24.89
CA LYS A 5 -19.40 -4.08 24.46
C LYS A 5 -19.25 -4.43 22.99
N ALA A 6 -18.41 -3.67 22.29
CA ALA A 6 -18.01 -3.93 20.91
C ALA A 6 -16.51 -3.72 20.75
N VAL A 7 -15.88 -4.53 19.91
CA VAL A 7 -14.48 -4.36 19.49
C VAL A 7 -14.49 -4.19 17.98
N LEU A 8 -13.82 -3.16 17.51
CA LEU A 8 -13.66 -2.87 16.09
C LEU A 8 -12.19 -3.09 15.73
N ALA A 9 -11.94 -3.77 14.61
CA ALA A 9 -10.60 -3.96 14.07
C ALA A 9 -10.60 -3.52 12.60
N GLY A 10 -9.57 -2.79 12.21
CA GLY A 10 -9.43 -2.24 10.88
C GLY A 10 -8.25 -1.28 10.80
N ASP A 11 -8.07 -0.68 9.63
CA ASP A 11 -7.03 0.30 9.38
C ASP A 11 -7.63 1.48 8.60
N HIS A 12 -7.73 2.63 9.27
CA HIS A 12 -8.31 3.84 8.69
C HIS A 12 -7.36 4.56 7.72
N GLN A 13 -6.10 4.09 7.60
CA GLN A 13 -5.14 4.59 6.61
C GLN A 13 -5.22 3.80 5.28
N GLN A 14 -6.06 2.77 5.21
CA GLN A 14 -6.30 1.99 4.00
C GLN A 14 -7.58 2.45 3.28
N LEU A 15 -7.95 1.74 2.20
CA LEU A 15 -9.06 2.12 1.34
C LEU A 15 -10.38 2.25 2.13
N ALA A 16 -11.06 3.37 1.94
CA ALA A 16 -12.41 3.61 2.44
C ALA A 16 -13.43 2.68 1.76
N ALA A 17 -14.64 2.64 2.33
CA ALA A 17 -15.74 1.87 1.75
C ALA A 17 -16.08 2.40 0.35
N CYS A 18 -16.28 1.49 -0.61
CA CYS A 18 -16.70 1.88 -1.96
C CYS A 18 -18.18 2.34 -1.94
N VAL A 19 -18.39 3.66 -2.01
CA VAL A 19 -19.72 4.27 -2.08
C VAL A 19 -20.08 4.55 -3.54
N LYS A 20 -21.07 3.82 -4.07
CA LYS A 20 -21.52 3.99 -5.46
C LYS A 20 -22.24 5.32 -5.71
N SER A 21 -22.99 5.81 -4.72
CA SER A 21 -23.72 7.07 -4.83
C SER A 21 -22.81 8.24 -4.46
N ARG A 22 -22.49 9.10 -5.43
CA ARG A 22 -21.72 10.33 -5.20
C ARG A 22 -22.37 11.23 -4.15
N GLU A 23 -23.70 11.33 -4.17
CA GLU A 23 -24.44 12.11 -3.17
C GLU A 23 -24.26 11.53 -1.76
N ALA A 24 -24.39 10.21 -1.60
CA ALA A 24 -24.19 9.57 -0.30
C ALA A 24 -22.74 9.72 0.20
N GLN A 25 -21.78 9.66 -0.71
CA GLN A 25 -20.37 9.91 -0.41
C GLN A 25 -20.14 11.35 0.05
N GLN A 26 -20.69 12.35 -0.66
CA GLN A 26 -20.61 13.76 -0.26
C GLN A 26 -21.28 14.02 1.10
N ARG A 27 -22.28 13.21 1.46
CA ARG A 27 -22.93 13.22 2.78
C ARG A 27 -22.16 12.40 3.84
N GLY A 28 -20.97 11.89 3.52
CA GLY A 28 -20.04 11.25 4.45
C GLY A 28 -20.22 9.75 4.66
N LEU A 29 -20.90 9.05 3.75
CA LEU A 29 -21.08 7.59 3.87
C LEU A 29 -19.78 6.79 3.67
N ASP A 30 -18.75 7.39 3.09
CA ASP A 30 -17.41 6.81 2.95
C ASP A 30 -16.64 6.79 4.28
N ARG A 31 -17.04 7.61 5.25
CA ARG A 31 -16.42 7.67 6.57
C ARG A 31 -16.94 6.57 7.49
N THR A 32 -16.04 5.68 7.89
CA THR A 32 -16.43 4.54 8.72
C THR A 32 -16.70 4.96 10.17
N LEU A 33 -17.41 4.13 10.94
CA LEU A 33 -17.52 4.33 12.39
C LEU A 33 -16.13 4.26 13.06
N PHE A 34 -15.26 3.34 12.59
CA PHE A 34 -13.92 3.15 13.14
C PHE A 34 -13.06 4.41 12.99
N GLU A 35 -13.01 4.98 11.78
CA GLU A 35 -12.30 6.23 11.48
C GLU A 35 -12.77 7.39 12.38
N ARG A 36 -14.09 7.60 12.48
CA ARG A 36 -14.67 8.66 13.32
C ARG A 36 -14.28 8.51 14.80
N LEU A 37 -14.27 7.27 15.32
CA LEU A 37 -13.89 7.01 16.70
C LEU A 37 -12.39 7.23 16.94
N VAL A 38 -11.54 6.79 16.02
CA VAL A 38 -10.09 6.99 16.11
C VAL A 38 -9.73 8.48 16.05
N GLU A 39 -10.38 9.27 15.18
CA GLU A 39 -10.13 10.72 15.12
C GLU A 39 -10.57 11.46 16.39
N GLN A 40 -11.69 11.05 16.99
CA GLN A 40 -12.26 11.72 18.17
C GLN A 40 -11.55 11.37 19.48
N HIS A 41 -11.03 10.14 19.59
CA HIS A 41 -10.52 9.61 20.86
C HIS A 41 -9.07 9.13 20.78
N GLY A 42 -8.50 8.98 19.59
CA GLY A 42 -7.09 8.59 19.41
C GLY A 42 -6.72 7.30 20.12
N ASP A 43 -5.55 7.31 20.74
CA ASP A 43 -4.96 6.16 21.42
C ASP A 43 -5.66 5.82 22.77
N ASP A 44 -6.63 6.63 23.24
CA ASP A 44 -7.39 6.33 24.48
C ASP A 44 -8.27 5.08 24.34
N ILE A 45 -8.74 4.81 23.11
CA ILE A 45 -9.63 3.67 22.81
C ILE A 45 -9.10 2.80 21.67
N SER A 46 -7.96 3.15 21.08
CA SER A 46 -7.37 2.44 19.95
C SER A 46 -5.94 2.00 20.24
N SER A 47 -5.53 0.91 19.61
CA SER A 47 -4.16 0.39 19.74
C SER A 47 -3.68 -0.08 18.37
N LEU A 48 -2.48 0.37 18.00
CA LEU A 48 -1.83 -0.04 16.75
C LEU A 48 -1.05 -1.34 16.97
N LEU A 49 -1.28 -2.32 16.11
CA LEU A 49 -0.38 -3.47 15.98
C LEU A 49 0.89 -3.03 15.26
N SER A 50 1.92 -2.70 16.02
CA SER A 50 3.14 -2.05 15.50
C SER A 50 4.11 -3.00 14.80
N THR A 51 4.10 -4.30 15.13
CA THR A 51 4.99 -5.27 14.49
C THR A 51 4.34 -5.89 13.25
N GLN A 52 4.96 -5.73 12.09
CA GLN A 52 4.49 -6.32 10.83
C GLN A 52 5.41 -7.45 10.36
N TYR A 53 4.82 -8.46 9.71
CA TYR A 53 5.49 -9.72 9.35
C TYR A 53 5.48 -9.99 7.84
N ARG A 54 5.35 -8.95 7.00
CA ARG A 54 5.24 -9.09 5.54
C ARG A 54 6.36 -8.41 4.78
N MET A 55 6.61 -7.14 5.07
CA MET A 55 7.47 -6.28 4.26
C MET A 55 8.90 -6.25 4.78
N ASN A 56 9.85 -6.16 3.86
CA ASN A 56 11.21 -5.70 4.14
C ASN A 56 11.19 -4.32 4.83
N SER A 57 12.17 -4.03 5.68
CA SER A 57 12.29 -2.76 6.39
C SER A 57 12.32 -1.53 5.46
N LEU A 58 12.95 -1.64 4.29
CA LEU A 58 13.00 -0.56 3.27
C LEU A 58 11.64 -0.32 2.61
N ILE A 59 10.90 -1.39 2.27
CA ILE A 59 9.54 -1.28 1.71
C ILE A 59 8.59 -0.69 2.75
N MET A 60 8.62 -1.22 3.98
CA MET A 60 7.77 -0.76 5.08
C MET A 60 8.05 0.70 5.45
N GLY A 61 9.32 1.13 5.42
CA GLY A 61 9.79 2.40 5.97
C GLY A 61 9.00 3.60 5.46
N TRP A 62 8.73 3.66 4.15
CA TRP A 62 7.95 4.76 3.57
C TRP A 62 6.52 4.80 4.12
N SER A 63 5.80 3.67 4.13
CA SER A 63 4.44 3.59 4.64
C SER A 63 4.36 3.90 6.14
N SER A 64 5.31 3.37 6.93
CA SER A 64 5.42 3.63 8.37
C SER A 64 5.56 5.13 8.65
N HIS A 65 6.46 5.80 7.92
CA HIS A 65 6.66 7.24 8.03
C HIS A 65 5.42 8.03 7.58
N ARG A 66 4.85 7.67 6.43
CA ARG A 66 3.76 8.44 5.80
C ARG A 66 2.42 8.35 6.54
N PHE A 67 2.08 7.16 7.06
CA PHE A 67 0.72 6.88 7.55
C PHE A 67 0.66 6.55 9.04
N TYR A 68 1.75 6.08 9.65
CA TYR A 68 1.72 5.54 11.02
C TYR A 68 2.66 6.24 11.99
N GLY A 69 3.22 7.40 11.62
CA GLY A 69 4.09 8.19 12.48
C GLY A 69 5.36 7.43 12.90
N THR A 70 5.92 6.62 11.99
CA THR A 70 7.11 5.77 12.21
C THR A 70 6.94 4.67 13.27
N ARG A 71 5.70 4.36 13.68
CA ARG A 71 5.41 3.34 14.70
C ARG A 71 5.42 1.90 14.18
N LEU A 72 5.33 1.66 12.87
CA LEU A 72 5.41 0.30 12.31
C LEU A 72 6.87 -0.18 12.26
N VAL A 73 7.10 -1.39 12.76
CA VAL A 73 8.40 -2.07 12.84
C VAL A 73 8.32 -3.42 12.13
N ALA A 74 9.34 -3.74 11.33
CA ALA A 74 9.44 -5.04 10.67
C ALA A 74 9.92 -6.08 11.69
N ALA A 75 9.22 -7.22 11.76
CA ALA A 75 9.70 -8.37 12.51
C ALA A 75 11.06 -8.81 11.95
N GLU A 76 11.93 -9.31 12.83
CA GLU A 76 13.28 -9.77 12.46
C GLU A 76 13.26 -10.77 11.30
N SER A 77 12.25 -11.65 11.26
CA SER A 77 12.05 -12.65 10.21
C SER A 77 11.86 -12.09 8.80
N VAL A 78 11.45 -10.82 8.67
CA VAL A 78 11.18 -10.19 7.36
C VAL A 78 11.98 -8.91 7.11
N ALA A 79 12.65 -8.37 8.13
CA ALA A 79 13.31 -7.06 8.05
C ALA A 79 14.32 -6.93 6.90
N ASN A 80 15.01 -8.03 6.56
CA ASN A 80 16.00 -8.13 5.49
C ASN A 80 15.56 -9.06 4.34
N GLN A 81 14.28 -9.44 4.29
CA GLN A 81 13.79 -10.36 3.26
C GLN A 81 13.88 -9.72 1.87
N THR A 82 14.50 -10.44 0.94
CA THR A 82 14.56 -10.11 -0.50
C THR A 82 13.99 -11.25 -1.32
N LEU A 83 13.77 -11.01 -2.61
CA LEU A 83 13.31 -12.04 -3.53
C LEU A 83 14.31 -13.19 -3.56
N GLN A 84 13.82 -14.41 -3.31
CA GLN A 84 14.63 -15.62 -3.40
C GLN A 84 14.59 -16.12 -4.85
N LEU A 85 15.72 -16.04 -5.53
CA LEU A 85 15.88 -16.52 -6.90
C LEU A 85 16.36 -17.97 -6.87
N SER A 86 15.81 -18.80 -7.77
CA SER A 86 16.28 -20.18 -7.93
C SER A 86 17.70 -20.18 -8.51
N GLU A 87 18.47 -21.24 -8.25
CA GLU A 87 19.84 -21.39 -8.78
C GLU A 87 19.86 -21.23 -10.31
N ASN A 88 18.93 -21.88 -11.02
CA ASN A 88 18.80 -21.77 -12.48
C ASN A 88 18.51 -20.32 -12.92
N THR A 89 17.71 -19.57 -12.15
CA THR A 89 17.48 -18.14 -12.43
C THR A 89 18.74 -17.32 -12.21
N MET A 90 19.48 -17.59 -11.14
CA MET A 90 20.74 -16.91 -10.84
C MET A 90 21.81 -17.17 -11.91
N GLU A 91 21.88 -18.38 -12.46
CA GLU A 91 22.80 -18.73 -13.55
C GLU A 91 22.48 -17.99 -14.86
N GLN A 92 21.19 -17.71 -15.11
CA GLN A 92 20.75 -17.01 -16.31
C GLN A 92 20.87 -15.47 -16.20
N LEU A 93 20.87 -14.93 -14.99
CA LEU A 93 20.97 -13.49 -14.74
C LEU A 93 22.43 -13.09 -14.47
N THR A 94 22.90 -12.03 -15.11
CA THR A 94 24.27 -11.54 -14.90
C THR A 94 24.31 -10.02 -14.74
N GLY A 95 25.34 -9.55 -14.03
CA GLY A 95 25.63 -8.13 -13.83
C GLY A 95 24.46 -7.35 -13.24
N SER A 96 24.17 -6.20 -13.83
CA SER A 96 23.18 -5.24 -13.30
C SER A 96 21.77 -5.81 -13.13
N ILE A 97 21.37 -6.80 -13.93
CA ILE A 97 20.03 -7.39 -13.79
C ILE A 97 19.94 -8.16 -12.48
N LEU A 98 20.98 -8.90 -12.13
CA LEU A 98 21.01 -9.64 -10.87
C LEU A 98 21.00 -8.71 -9.65
N ASP A 99 21.75 -7.61 -9.73
CA ASP A 99 21.74 -6.57 -8.69
C ASP A 99 20.34 -5.96 -8.51
N ILE A 100 19.67 -5.67 -9.63
CA ILE A 100 18.30 -5.15 -9.62
C ILE A 100 17.32 -6.15 -9.00
N MET A 101 17.40 -7.43 -9.37
CA MET A 101 16.48 -8.46 -8.85
C MET A 101 16.72 -8.78 -7.37
N SER A 102 17.92 -8.49 -6.86
CA SER A 102 18.28 -8.67 -5.46
C SER A 102 17.87 -7.48 -4.59
N ALA A 103 17.59 -6.32 -5.19
CA ALA A 103 17.16 -5.13 -4.45
C ALA A 103 15.72 -5.30 -3.91
N PRO A 104 15.46 -4.93 -2.64
CA PRO A 104 14.11 -5.00 -2.07
C PRO A 104 13.17 -3.93 -2.62
N LEU A 105 13.69 -2.89 -3.28
CA LEU A 105 12.91 -1.81 -3.86
C LEU A 105 13.59 -1.27 -5.12
N LEU A 106 12.83 -1.17 -6.21
CA LEU A 106 13.26 -0.61 -7.49
C LEU A 106 12.22 0.42 -7.95
N PHE A 107 12.68 1.58 -8.42
CA PHE A 107 11.85 2.58 -9.07
C PHE A 107 12.36 2.82 -10.49
N VAL A 108 11.52 2.58 -11.49
CA VAL A 108 11.83 2.82 -12.91
C VAL A 108 11.10 4.07 -13.36
N ASP A 109 11.84 5.15 -13.56
CA ASP A 109 11.29 6.40 -14.06
C ASP A 109 11.08 6.34 -15.58
N THR A 110 9.85 6.61 -16.03
CA THR A 110 9.46 6.62 -17.43
C THR A 110 9.18 8.02 -17.97
N ALA A 111 9.43 9.08 -17.18
CA ALA A 111 9.09 10.46 -17.54
C ALA A 111 9.73 10.96 -18.85
N SER A 112 10.87 10.39 -19.25
CA SER A 112 11.56 10.72 -20.51
C SER A 112 11.10 9.90 -21.72
N LEU A 113 10.18 8.94 -21.53
CA LEU A 113 9.61 8.17 -22.63
C LEU A 113 8.39 8.93 -23.19
N ALA A 114 8.32 9.07 -24.51
CA ALA A 114 7.13 9.56 -25.20
C ALA A 114 6.00 8.52 -25.06
N ALA A 115 5.33 8.54 -23.92
CA ALA A 115 4.16 7.71 -23.62
C ALA A 115 2.96 8.63 -23.43
N TYR A 116 1.88 8.39 -24.17
CA TYR A 116 0.64 9.14 -24.07
C TYR A 116 -0.40 8.34 -23.28
N ARG A 117 -1.24 9.05 -22.51
CA ARG A 117 -2.44 8.47 -21.89
C ARG A 117 -3.60 8.62 -22.86
N GLU A 118 -4.16 7.50 -23.34
CA GLU A 118 -5.50 7.50 -23.94
C GLU A 118 -6.53 7.61 -22.81
N VAL A 119 -7.36 8.65 -22.86
CA VAL A 119 -8.53 8.78 -21.98
C VAL A 119 -9.71 8.21 -22.75
N ASN A 120 -10.16 7.01 -22.40
CA ASN A 120 -11.43 6.49 -22.90
C ASN A 120 -12.58 7.12 -22.10
N ASP A 121 -13.64 7.57 -22.78
CA ASP A 121 -14.83 8.23 -22.20
C ASP A 121 -15.62 7.37 -21.18
N GLY A 122 -15.20 6.12 -20.94
CA GLY A 122 -15.66 5.25 -19.86
C GLY A 122 -14.62 5.19 -18.74
N GLY A 123 -14.53 6.25 -17.93
CA GLY A 123 -13.49 6.41 -16.92
C GLY A 123 -13.49 5.31 -15.86
N VAL A 124 -12.60 4.32 -15.99
CA VAL A 124 -11.95 3.68 -14.83
C VAL A 124 -10.58 3.05 -15.17
N ASP A 125 -10.27 2.75 -16.44
CA ASP A 125 -8.98 2.13 -16.80
C ASP A 125 -8.19 2.99 -17.78
N ALA A 126 -7.13 3.64 -17.28
CA ALA A 126 -6.12 4.29 -18.11
C ALA A 126 -4.99 3.30 -18.42
N GLN A 127 -4.87 2.88 -19.68
CA GLN A 127 -3.72 2.09 -20.15
C GLN A 127 -2.66 3.02 -20.76
N VAL A 128 -1.39 2.77 -20.44
CA VAL A 128 -0.25 3.48 -21.06
C VAL A 128 0.20 2.67 -22.27
N LYS A 129 0.12 3.24 -23.47
CA LYS A 129 0.64 2.64 -24.72
C LYS A 129 1.90 3.36 -25.19
N ARG A 130 2.72 2.67 -25.99
CA ARG A 130 3.89 3.22 -26.67
C ARG A 130 3.51 3.64 -28.09
N GLU A 131 4.12 4.70 -28.62
CA GLU A 131 3.99 5.04 -30.04
C GLU A 131 4.46 3.86 -30.92
N GLY A 132 3.61 3.45 -31.88
CA GLY A 132 3.94 2.45 -32.89
C GLY A 132 3.61 0.98 -32.55
N SER A 133 2.78 0.72 -31.52
CA SER A 133 2.27 -0.62 -31.22
C SER A 133 0.83 -0.85 -31.64
#